data_AF-A0A0Z8M2I0-F1
#
_entry.id   AF-A0A0Z8M2I0-F1
#
_cell.length_a   1.000
_cell.length_b   1.000
_cell.length_c   1.000
_cell.angle_alpha   90.00
_cell.angle_beta   90.00
_cell.angle_gamma   90.00
#
_symmetry.space_group_name_H-M   'P 1'
#
loop_
_entity.id
_entity.type
_entity.pdbx_description
1 polymer ?
#
loop_
_entity_poly.entity_id
_entity_poly.type
_entity_poly.pdbx_seq_one_letter_code
_entity_poly.pdbx_strand_id
1 'polypeptide(L)'
;MTYIQNPSSIEETSFKIIQSIIDEEHPDYRFQTEMEESIIKRAIHTSGDFDYLYTLKFNHDVNQKIVEVLKNKGTLVLDSSISLNGINKRVLDQMGVNYTCLINDEDVAQLAKEKGITRAMAAVEVAAKIPGPKVYAFGGAPTALSYLLELVEAGQIEVEAVIGVPVGFINVEESKADLLASSVPAIVTQGRKGGSTIVVAIINAIIYQLKEVLTGDYVRYSTPTNK
;
A
#
# COMPACT_ATOMS: atom_id res chain seq x y z
N MET A 1 34.05 12.83 -6.04
CA MET A 1 32.83 12.52 -5.28
C MET A 1 32.99 11.14 -4.67
N THR A 2 33.07 11.05 -3.34
CA THR A 2 33.04 9.79 -2.59
C THR A 2 31.58 9.43 -2.35
N TYR A 3 31.13 8.27 -2.81
CA TYR A 3 29.76 7.78 -2.62
C TYR A 3 29.74 6.68 -1.56
N ILE A 4 28.70 6.66 -0.73
CA ILE A 4 28.45 5.57 0.23
C ILE A 4 28.15 4.30 -0.56
N GLN A 5 28.78 3.17 -0.20
CA GLN A 5 28.67 1.92 -0.94
C GLN A 5 27.76 0.88 -0.26
N ASN A 6 27.47 1.03 1.04
CA ASN A 6 26.63 0.09 1.78
C ASN A 6 25.15 0.49 1.69
N PRO A 7 24.27 -0.31 1.06
CA PRO A 7 22.87 0.06 0.84
C PRO A 7 22.07 0.31 2.13
N SER A 8 22.30 -0.48 3.18
CA SER A 8 21.60 -0.31 4.47
C SER A 8 21.98 1.02 5.11
N SER A 9 23.26 1.40 5.03
CA SER A 9 23.72 2.69 5.54
C SER A 9 23.17 3.89 4.75
N ILE A 10 22.95 3.74 3.43
CA ILE A 10 22.32 4.78 2.61
C ILE A 10 20.88 4.97 3.03
N GLU A 11 20.14 3.87 3.15
CA GLU A 11 18.73 3.91 3.55
C GLU A 11 18.57 4.54 4.95
N GLU A 12 19.32 4.05 5.95
CA GLU A 12 19.28 4.60 7.31
C GLU A 12 19.66 6.10 7.34
N THR A 13 20.67 6.50 6.57
CA THR A 13 21.07 7.91 6.44
C THR A 13 19.96 8.74 5.79
N SER A 14 19.29 8.21 4.76
CA SER A 14 18.17 8.90 4.11
C SER A 14 17.01 9.12 5.07
N PHE A 15 16.64 8.12 5.90
CA PHE A 15 15.60 8.29 6.90
C PHE A 15 15.97 9.28 8.01
N LYS A 16 17.26 9.36 8.39
CA LYS A 16 17.75 10.42 9.30
C LYS A 16 17.58 11.80 8.69
N ILE A 17 17.94 11.97 7.41
CA ILE A 17 17.75 13.24 6.69
C ILE A 17 16.26 13.60 6.59
N ILE A 18 15.40 12.65 6.23
CA ILE A 18 13.94 12.86 6.19
C ILE A 18 13.43 13.31 7.56
N GLN A 19 13.84 12.66 8.65
CA GLN A 19 13.45 13.09 10.00
C GLN A 19 13.92 14.52 10.30
N SER A 20 15.17 14.86 10.00
CA SER A 20 15.68 16.21 10.23
C SER A 20 14.91 17.28 9.45
N ILE A 21 14.53 16.99 8.20
CA ILE A 21 13.70 17.91 7.41
C ILE A 21 12.30 18.06 8.02
N ILE A 22 11.69 16.98 8.52
CA ILE A 22 10.39 17.04 9.21
C ILE A 22 10.51 17.91 10.46
N ASP A 23 11.57 17.73 11.27
CA ASP A 23 11.78 18.50 12.49
C ASP A 23 11.99 20.00 12.22
N GLU A 24 12.66 20.34 11.12
CA GLU A 24 12.97 21.72 10.73
C GLU A 24 11.78 22.42 10.03
N GLU A 25 11.19 21.77 9.02
CA GLU A 25 10.20 22.38 8.13
C GLU A 25 8.74 22.11 8.55
N HIS A 26 8.52 21.05 9.33
CA HIS A 26 7.19 20.64 9.80
C HIS A 26 7.14 20.42 11.33
N PRO A 27 7.61 21.39 12.15
CA PRO A 27 7.86 21.20 13.58
C PRO A 27 6.62 20.87 14.43
N ASP A 28 5.43 21.16 13.92
CA ASP A 28 4.15 20.87 14.58
C ASP A 28 3.55 19.51 14.17
N TYR A 29 4.13 18.84 13.18
CA TYR A 29 3.62 17.55 12.72
C TYR A 29 3.88 16.46 13.76
N ARG A 30 2.86 15.64 14.04
CA ARG A 30 2.96 14.51 14.96
C ARG A 30 2.41 13.27 14.30
N PHE A 31 3.25 12.25 14.18
CA PHE A 31 2.81 10.91 13.80
C PHE A 31 1.88 10.35 14.88
N GLN A 32 0.79 9.70 14.47
CA GLN A 32 -0.17 9.13 15.43
C GLN A 32 0.34 7.80 15.99
N THR A 33 1.02 7.01 15.16
CA THR A 33 1.59 5.71 15.55
C THR A 33 2.95 5.49 14.87
N GLU A 34 3.76 4.59 15.43
CA GLU A 34 5.03 4.19 14.81
C GLU A 34 4.84 3.53 13.43
N MET A 35 3.72 2.82 13.25
CA MET A 35 3.38 2.21 11.96
C MET A 35 3.10 3.29 10.92
N GLU A 36 2.31 4.31 11.27
CA GLU A 36 2.08 5.46 10.38
C GLU A 36 3.37 6.21 10.08
N GLU A 37 4.22 6.42 11.09
CA GLU A 37 5.54 7.04 10.90
C GLU A 37 6.39 6.27 9.88
N SER A 38 6.48 4.94 10.03
CA SER A 38 7.22 4.09 9.11
C SER A 38 6.65 4.18 7.68
N ILE A 39 5.32 4.13 7.55
CA ILE A 39 4.62 4.21 6.26
C ILE A 39 4.86 5.57 5.58
N ILE A 40 4.60 6.67 6.29
CA ILE A 40 4.70 8.02 5.76
C ILE A 40 6.15 8.33 5.37
N LYS A 41 7.12 8.06 6.24
CA LYS A 41 8.53 8.29 5.90
C LYS A 41 8.98 7.45 4.72
N ARG A 42 8.48 6.21 4.58
CA ARG A 42 8.80 5.37 3.43
C ARG A 42 8.19 5.91 2.13
N ALA A 43 6.98 6.47 2.19
CA ALA A 43 6.36 7.18 1.08
C ALA A 43 7.18 8.42 0.68
N ILE A 44 7.66 9.21 1.65
CA ILE A 44 8.56 10.34 1.41
C ILE A 44 9.88 9.85 0.80
N HIS A 45 10.52 8.83 1.39
CA HIS A 45 11.78 8.26 0.90
C HIS A 45 11.70 7.83 -0.57
N THR A 46 10.59 7.21 -0.99
CA THR A 46 10.47 6.73 -2.38
C THR A 46 10.11 7.83 -3.37
N SER A 47 9.63 8.98 -2.92
CA SER A 47 9.06 10.04 -3.80
C SER A 47 9.82 11.37 -3.73
N GLY A 48 10.56 11.62 -2.64
CA GLY A 48 11.12 12.92 -2.31
C GLY A 48 10.06 13.96 -1.91
N ASP A 49 8.84 13.55 -1.61
CA ASP A 49 7.68 14.44 -1.49
C ASP A 49 7.12 14.47 -0.06
N PHE A 50 7.31 15.58 0.65
CA PHE A 50 6.85 15.75 2.03
C PHE A 50 5.34 16.01 2.15
N ASP A 51 4.62 16.21 1.04
CA ASP A 51 3.15 16.36 1.09
C ASP A 51 2.47 15.09 1.63
N TYR A 52 3.13 13.93 1.60
CA TYR A 52 2.62 12.70 2.21
C TYR A 52 2.46 12.78 3.74
N LEU A 53 3.10 13.73 4.42
CA LEU A 53 2.79 14.03 5.81
C LEU A 53 1.31 14.38 5.98
N TYR A 54 0.76 15.17 5.06
CA TYR A 54 -0.58 15.72 5.19
C TYR A 54 -1.62 14.98 4.36
N THR A 55 -1.22 14.41 3.24
CA THR A 55 -2.14 13.78 2.28
C THR A 55 -2.40 12.31 2.56
N LEU A 56 -1.47 11.60 3.23
CA LEU A 56 -1.68 10.19 3.55
C LEU A 56 -2.59 10.07 4.78
N LYS A 57 -3.75 9.43 4.58
CA LYS A 57 -4.81 9.26 5.59
C LYS A 57 -5.01 7.78 5.89
N PHE A 58 -5.36 7.51 7.14
CA PHE A 58 -5.62 6.19 7.68
C PHE A 58 -6.98 6.24 8.39
N ASN A 59 -7.86 5.29 8.14
CA ASN A 59 -9.14 5.19 8.84
C ASN A 59 -9.40 3.75 9.33
N HIS A 60 -10.40 3.61 10.22
CA HIS A 60 -10.94 2.33 10.70
C HIS A 60 -9.88 1.27 11.09
N ASP A 61 -8.84 1.70 11.80
CA ASP A 61 -7.73 0.84 12.25
C ASP A 61 -7.07 0.03 11.13
N VAL A 62 -7.02 0.56 9.91
CA VAL A 62 -6.53 -0.14 8.70
C VAL A 62 -5.17 -0.78 8.88
N ASN A 63 -4.25 -0.15 9.61
CA ASN A 63 -2.92 -0.70 9.86
C ASN A 63 -3.01 -2.02 10.63
N GLN A 64 -3.89 -2.10 11.64
CA GLN A 64 -4.13 -3.33 12.40
C GLN A 64 -4.79 -4.38 11.53
N LYS A 65 -5.77 -4.00 10.70
CA LYS A 65 -6.45 -4.91 9.77
C LYS A 65 -5.48 -5.53 8.76
N ILE A 66 -4.60 -4.73 8.16
CA ILE A 66 -3.57 -5.26 7.24
C ILE A 66 -2.66 -6.23 7.99
N VAL A 67 -2.20 -5.89 9.20
CA VAL A 67 -1.35 -6.78 10.01
C VAL A 67 -2.05 -8.09 10.35
N GLU A 68 -3.35 -8.07 10.66
CA GLU A 68 -4.16 -9.27 10.87
C GLU A 68 -4.18 -10.16 9.61
N VAL A 69 -4.39 -9.58 8.42
CA VAL A 69 -4.35 -10.35 7.15
C VAL A 69 -2.98 -10.98 6.94
N LEU A 70 -1.90 -10.23 7.16
CA LEU A 70 -0.53 -10.73 7.00
C LEU A 70 -0.24 -11.89 7.96
N LYS A 71 -0.57 -11.75 9.25
CA LYS A 71 -0.37 -12.79 10.26
C LYS A 71 -1.20 -14.05 9.99
N ASN A 72 -2.38 -13.88 9.40
CA ASN A 72 -3.26 -14.97 9.00
C ASN A 72 -2.93 -15.53 7.61
N LYS A 73 -1.76 -15.20 7.02
CA LYS A 73 -1.31 -15.73 5.72
C LYS A 73 -2.30 -15.45 4.58
N GLY A 74 -2.99 -14.31 4.67
CA GLY A 74 -3.95 -13.86 3.66
C GLY A 74 -3.29 -13.45 2.35
N THR A 75 -4.06 -12.76 1.52
CA THR A 75 -3.63 -12.39 0.16
C THR A 75 -3.56 -10.89 -0.04
N LEU A 76 -2.43 -10.39 -0.54
CA LEU A 76 -2.30 -9.04 -1.07
C LEU A 76 -2.68 -9.04 -2.57
N VAL A 77 -3.74 -8.34 -2.93
CA VAL A 77 -4.22 -8.21 -4.31
C VAL A 77 -3.80 -6.85 -4.85
N LEU A 78 -2.93 -6.82 -5.86
CA LEU A 78 -2.32 -5.61 -6.39
C LEU A 78 -2.87 -5.30 -7.79
N ASP A 79 -3.14 -4.03 -8.07
CA ASP A 79 -3.70 -3.59 -9.35
C ASP A 79 -2.68 -3.51 -10.50
N SER A 80 -1.38 -3.55 -10.20
CA SER A 80 -0.32 -3.43 -11.21
C SER A 80 0.87 -4.34 -10.98
N SER A 81 1.52 -4.73 -12.08
CA SER A 81 2.78 -5.48 -12.06
C SER A 81 3.94 -4.67 -11.47
N ILE A 82 3.87 -3.33 -11.51
CA ILE A 82 4.87 -2.45 -10.86
C ILE A 82 4.80 -2.67 -9.35
N SER A 83 3.60 -2.66 -8.77
CA SER A 83 3.42 -2.92 -7.35
C SER A 83 3.86 -4.34 -6.99
N LEU A 84 3.46 -5.33 -7.78
CA LEU A 84 3.86 -6.73 -7.57
C LEU A 84 5.38 -6.92 -7.56
N ASN A 85 6.11 -6.22 -8.42
CA ASN A 85 7.57 -6.38 -8.52
C ASN A 85 8.34 -5.51 -7.53
N GLY A 86 7.72 -4.48 -6.94
CA GLY A 86 8.37 -3.61 -5.96
C GLY A 86 8.28 -4.10 -4.51
N ILE A 87 7.29 -4.93 -4.17
CA ILE A 87 7.15 -5.48 -2.82
C ILE A 87 8.26 -6.49 -2.49
N ASN A 88 8.66 -6.56 -1.22
CA ASN A 88 9.69 -7.50 -0.78
C ASN A 88 9.13 -8.92 -0.65
N LYS A 89 9.07 -9.63 -1.78
CA LYS A 89 8.56 -11.01 -1.88
C LYS A 89 9.25 -11.96 -0.92
N ARG A 90 10.58 -11.84 -0.71
CA ARG A 90 11.31 -12.70 0.23
C ARG A 90 10.76 -12.63 1.65
N VAL A 91 10.43 -11.44 2.13
CA VAL A 91 9.84 -11.26 3.48
C VAL A 91 8.43 -11.85 3.52
N LEU A 92 7.61 -11.58 2.49
CA LEU A 92 6.25 -12.11 2.40
C LEU A 92 6.22 -13.65 2.30
N ASP A 93 7.11 -14.25 1.52
CA ASP A 93 7.25 -15.70 1.37
C ASP A 93 7.63 -16.36 2.70
N GLN A 94 8.52 -15.73 3.48
CA GLN A 94 8.89 -16.21 4.82
C GLN A 94 7.75 -16.09 5.83
N MET A 95 6.90 -15.07 5.70
CA MET A 95 5.66 -14.93 6.48
C MET A 95 4.56 -15.89 6.01
N GLY A 96 4.72 -16.51 4.82
CA GLY A 96 3.70 -17.35 4.19
C GLY A 96 2.50 -16.55 3.65
N VAL A 97 2.70 -15.27 3.37
CA VAL A 97 1.66 -14.38 2.83
C VAL A 97 1.57 -14.53 1.32
N ASN A 98 0.35 -14.67 0.81
CA ASN A 98 0.10 -14.72 -0.62
C ASN A 98 0.07 -13.31 -1.22
N TYR A 99 0.46 -13.17 -2.47
CA TYR A 99 0.36 -11.92 -3.21
C TYR A 99 0.10 -12.19 -4.69
N THR A 100 -0.72 -11.37 -5.33
CA THR A 100 -1.07 -11.55 -6.74
C THR A 100 -1.36 -10.23 -7.45
N CYS A 101 -1.19 -10.22 -8.77
CA CYS A 101 -1.68 -9.18 -9.67
C CYS A 101 -2.26 -9.85 -10.91
N LEU A 102 -3.58 -9.83 -11.02
CA LEU A 102 -4.32 -10.60 -12.04
C LEU A 102 -4.56 -9.80 -13.34
N ILE A 103 -4.01 -8.59 -13.45
CA ILE A 103 -4.32 -7.66 -14.56
C ILE A 103 -3.97 -8.21 -15.95
N ASN A 104 -3.04 -9.17 -16.01
CA ASN A 104 -2.56 -9.80 -17.23
C ASN A 104 -3.08 -11.24 -17.42
N ASP A 105 -3.92 -11.74 -16.52
CA ASP A 105 -4.46 -13.09 -16.63
C ASP A 105 -5.47 -13.20 -17.78
N GLU A 106 -5.43 -14.32 -18.50
CA GLU A 106 -6.30 -14.56 -19.65
C GLU A 106 -7.78 -14.57 -19.23
N ASP A 107 -8.10 -15.20 -18.09
CA ASP A 107 -9.46 -15.24 -17.54
C ASP A 107 -9.98 -13.83 -17.18
N VAL A 108 -9.11 -12.95 -16.65
CA VAL A 108 -9.45 -11.55 -16.37
C VAL A 108 -9.69 -10.78 -17.67
N ALA A 109 -8.85 -11.00 -18.68
CA ALA A 109 -9.03 -10.35 -19.98
C ALA A 109 -10.32 -10.81 -20.67
N GLN A 110 -10.69 -12.08 -20.53
CA GLN A 110 -11.93 -12.64 -21.06
C GLN A 110 -13.15 -12.07 -20.33
N LEU A 111 -13.15 -12.09 -19.00
CA LEU A 111 -14.22 -11.55 -18.17
C LEU A 111 -14.45 -10.05 -18.43
N ALA A 112 -13.36 -9.27 -18.57
CA ALA A 112 -13.44 -7.84 -18.89
C ALA A 112 -14.18 -7.59 -20.21
N LYS A 113 -13.87 -8.39 -21.25
CA LYS A 113 -14.56 -8.30 -22.55
C LYS A 113 -16.03 -8.70 -22.46
N GLU A 114 -16.31 -9.81 -21.77
CA GLU A 114 -17.68 -10.34 -21.62
C GLU A 114 -18.59 -9.35 -20.89
N LYS A 115 -18.08 -8.68 -19.85
CA LYS A 115 -18.85 -7.72 -19.05
C LYS A 115 -18.76 -6.27 -19.54
N GLY A 116 -17.91 -5.96 -20.51
CA GLY A 116 -17.68 -4.59 -20.97
C GLY A 116 -17.05 -3.68 -19.91
N ILE A 117 -16.28 -4.25 -18.98
CA ILE A 117 -15.58 -3.53 -17.89
C ILE A 117 -14.08 -3.50 -18.13
N THR A 118 -13.35 -2.71 -17.35
CA THR A 118 -11.88 -2.69 -17.46
C THR A 118 -11.26 -3.99 -16.92
N ARG A 119 -10.06 -4.34 -17.38
CA ARG A 119 -9.31 -5.49 -16.83
C ARG A 119 -9.06 -5.37 -15.32
N ALA A 120 -8.86 -4.16 -14.81
CA ALA A 120 -8.65 -3.95 -13.38
C ALA A 120 -9.93 -4.20 -12.56
N MET A 121 -11.11 -3.86 -13.11
CA MET A 121 -12.41 -4.21 -12.51
C MET A 121 -12.64 -5.73 -12.54
N ALA A 122 -12.39 -6.39 -13.67
CA ALA A 122 -12.50 -7.84 -13.77
C ALA A 122 -11.52 -8.58 -12.82
N ALA A 123 -10.31 -8.04 -12.64
CA ALA A 123 -9.35 -8.57 -11.68
C ALA A 123 -9.86 -8.55 -10.23
N VAL A 124 -10.67 -7.54 -9.85
CA VAL A 124 -11.31 -7.50 -8.53
C VAL A 124 -12.24 -8.69 -8.33
N GLU A 125 -13.09 -8.99 -9.32
CA GLU A 125 -14.02 -10.12 -9.24
C GLU A 125 -13.31 -11.48 -9.21
N VAL A 126 -12.26 -11.65 -10.02
CA VAL A 126 -11.48 -12.89 -10.02
C VAL A 126 -10.76 -13.05 -8.68
N ALA A 127 -10.16 -11.98 -8.16
CA ALA A 127 -9.50 -12.00 -6.85
C ALA A 127 -10.47 -12.27 -5.69
N ALA A 128 -11.73 -11.85 -5.79
CA ALA A 128 -12.74 -12.10 -4.76
C ALA A 128 -13.01 -13.60 -4.53
N LYS A 129 -12.74 -14.44 -5.53
CA LYS A 129 -12.87 -15.90 -5.46
C LYS A 129 -11.70 -16.58 -4.74
N ILE A 130 -10.61 -15.86 -4.48
CA ILE A 130 -9.47 -16.39 -3.72
C ILE A 130 -9.92 -16.57 -2.27
N PRO A 131 -9.78 -17.76 -1.68
CA PRO A 131 -10.21 -18.00 -0.31
C PRO A 131 -9.37 -17.24 0.70
N GLY A 132 -9.99 -16.85 1.81
CA GLY A 132 -9.32 -16.23 2.95
C GLY A 132 -9.29 -14.69 2.91
N PRO A 133 -8.66 -14.06 3.91
CA PRO A 133 -8.66 -12.62 4.06
C PRO A 133 -7.78 -11.95 3.01
N LYS A 134 -8.20 -10.77 2.53
CA LYS A 134 -7.60 -10.06 1.40
C LYS A 134 -7.40 -8.58 1.69
N VAL A 135 -6.26 -8.05 1.28
CA VAL A 135 -6.03 -6.61 1.18
C VAL A 135 -5.92 -6.24 -0.29
N TYR A 136 -6.74 -5.30 -0.75
CA TYR A 136 -6.67 -4.79 -2.11
C TYR A 136 -5.84 -3.51 -2.15
N ALA A 137 -4.91 -3.40 -3.08
CA ALA A 137 -4.07 -2.21 -3.25
C ALA A 137 -4.15 -1.66 -4.68
N PHE A 138 -4.56 -0.40 -4.77
CA PHE A 138 -4.74 0.33 -6.03
C PHE A 138 -3.76 1.49 -6.10
N GLY A 139 -2.76 1.38 -6.99
CA GLY A 139 -1.80 2.43 -7.28
C GLY A 139 -2.06 3.18 -8.58
N GLY A 140 -2.83 2.61 -9.52
CA GLY A 140 -3.07 3.20 -10.85
C GLY A 140 -4.48 3.00 -11.41
N ALA A 141 -5.33 2.18 -10.80
CA ALA A 141 -6.67 1.88 -11.29
C ALA A 141 -7.80 2.49 -10.41
N PRO A 142 -8.08 3.80 -10.51
CA PRO A 142 -9.15 4.43 -9.72
C PRO A 142 -10.54 3.85 -10.02
N THR A 143 -10.78 3.45 -11.27
CA THR A 143 -12.05 2.81 -11.66
C THR A 143 -12.25 1.45 -11.00
N ALA A 144 -11.18 0.67 -10.82
CA ALA A 144 -11.26 -0.61 -10.10
C ALA A 144 -11.46 -0.42 -8.60
N LEU A 145 -10.94 0.68 -8.03
CA LEU A 145 -11.23 1.06 -6.65
C LEU A 145 -12.72 1.38 -6.46
N SER A 146 -13.29 2.27 -7.28
CA SER A 146 -14.73 2.58 -7.22
C SER A 146 -15.58 1.32 -7.41
N TYR A 147 -15.22 0.47 -8.37
CA TYR A 147 -15.92 -0.78 -8.62
C TYR A 147 -15.86 -1.76 -7.44
N LEU A 148 -14.70 -1.86 -6.75
CA LEU A 148 -14.60 -2.64 -5.52
C LEU A 148 -15.60 -2.13 -4.47
N LEU A 149 -15.69 -0.81 -4.28
CA LEU A 149 -16.61 -0.21 -3.32
C LEU A 149 -18.08 -0.51 -3.66
N GLU A 150 -18.46 -0.43 -4.93
CA GLU A 150 -19.82 -0.80 -5.39
C GLU A 150 -20.15 -2.26 -5.04
N LEU A 151 -19.20 -3.18 -5.25
CA LEU A 151 -19.38 -4.60 -4.93
C LEU A 151 -19.45 -4.86 -3.42
N VAL A 152 -18.69 -4.10 -2.61
CA VAL A 152 -18.74 -4.17 -1.15
C VAL A 152 -20.07 -3.64 -0.63
N GLU A 153 -20.54 -2.49 -1.12
CA GLU A 153 -21.83 -1.91 -0.73
C GLU A 153 -23.00 -2.83 -1.10
N ALA A 154 -22.92 -3.50 -2.25
CA ALA A 154 -23.89 -4.51 -2.66
C ALA A 154 -23.80 -5.85 -1.89
N GLY A 155 -22.86 -6.00 -0.94
CA GLY A 155 -22.67 -7.21 -0.16
C GLY A 155 -22.15 -8.41 -0.97
N GLN A 156 -21.52 -8.15 -2.12
CA GLN A 156 -21.01 -9.21 -3.02
C GLN A 156 -19.56 -9.61 -2.72
N ILE A 157 -18.78 -8.70 -2.13
CA ILE A 157 -17.38 -8.93 -1.75
C ILE A 157 -17.16 -8.44 -0.33
N GLU A 158 -16.44 -9.25 0.46
CA GLU A 158 -15.88 -8.83 1.74
C GLU A 158 -14.40 -8.44 1.57
N VAL A 159 -14.02 -7.33 2.20
CA VAL A 159 -12.67 -6.77 2.14
C VAL A 159 -12.20 -6.39 3.54
N GLU A 160 -11.02 -6.87 3.92
CA GLU A 160 -10.43 -6.60 5.23
C GLU A 160 -9.76 -5.23 5.29
N ALA A 161 -9.11 -4.80 4.20
CA ALA A 161 -8.51 -3.48 4.07
C ALA A 161 -8.23 -3.11 2.61
N VAL A 162 -8.14 -1.80 2.35
CA VAL A 162 -7.79 -1.23 1.04
C VAL A 162 -6.62 -0.25 1.17
N ILE A 163 -5.65 -0.36 0.27
CA ILE A 163 -4.63 0.67 0.04
C ILE A 163 -5.05 1.43 -1.24
N GLY A 164 -5.80 2.50 -1.07
CA GLY A 164 -6.39 3.29 -2.16
C GLY A 164 -5.55 4.52 -2.46
N VAL A 165 -4.46 4.34 -3.19
CA VAL A 165 -3.53 5.42 -3.54
C VAL A 165 -3.37 5.61 -5.06
N PRO A 166 -4.44 5.55 -5.89
CA PRO A 166 -4.28 5.74 -7.32
C PRO A 166 -3.70 7.13 -7.65
N VAL A 167 -2.80 7.18 -8.62
CA VAL A 167 -2.30 8.45 -9.19
C VAL A 167 -3.04 8.78 -10.47
N GLY A 168 -3.31 10.06 -10.72
CA GLY A 168 -3.85 10.52 -12.00
C GLY A 168 -4.74 11.74 -11.89
N PHE A 169 -5.50 12.00 -12.95
CA PHE A 169 -6.25 13.24 -13.14
C PHE A 169 -7.75 13.04 -13.40
N ILE A 170 -8.18 11.79 -13.64
CA ILE A 170 -9.56 11.45 -13.99
C ILE A 170 -10.10 10.51 -12.93
N ASN A 171 -11.18 10.89 -12.24
CA ASN A 171 -11.90 10.10 -11.23
C ASN A 171 -11.03 9.63 -10.03
N VAL A 172 -9.83 10.19 -9.86
CA VAL A 172 -8.88 9.80 -8.80
C VAL A 172 -9.25 10.41 -7.46
N GLU A 173 -9.61 11.69 -7.44
CA GLU A 173 -9.95 12.38 -6.18
C GLU A 173 -11.29 11.87 -5.63
N GLU A 174 -12.26 11.68 -6.52
CA GLU A 174 -13.59 11.12 -6.22
C GLU A 174 -13.50 9.70 -5.67
N SER A 175 -12.85 8.76 -6.38
CA SER A 175 -12.72 7.36 -5.91
C SER A 175 -12.05 7.23 -4.54
N LYS A 176 -11.11 8.13 -4.22
CA LYS A 176 -10.46 8.18 -2.91
C LYS A 176 -11.31 8.82 -1.83
N ALA A 177 -12.08 9.86 -2.18
CA ALA A 177 -13.04 10.47 -1.27
C ALA A 177 -14.14 9.47 -0.89
N ASP A 178 -14.65 8.72 -1.87
CA ASP A 178 -15.63 7.66 -1.65
C ASP A 178 -15.07 6.56 -0.74
N LEU A 179 -13.82 6.13 -0.97
CA LEU A 179 -13.15 5.17 -0.09
C LEU A 179 -13.04 5.69 1.36
N LEU A 180 -12.64 6.96 1.54
CA LEU A 180 -12.52 7.57 2.87
C LEU A 180 -13.88 7.72 3.58
N ALA A 181 -14.96 7.97 2.82
CA ALA A 181 -16.31 8.08 3.34
C ALA A 181 -16.97 6.72 3.63
N SER A 182 -16.46 5.64 3.04
CA SER A 182 -16.95 4.28 3.25
C SER A 182 -16.59 3.72 4.63
N SER A 183 -17.19 2.58 4.98
CA SER A 183 -16.85 1.81 6.18
C SER A 183 -15.64 0.87 5.98
N VAL A 184 -15.04 0.84 4.80
CA VAL A 184 -13.92 -0.06 4.48
C VAL A 184 -12.62 0.48 5.10
N PRO A 185 -11.87 -0.30 5.90
CA PRO A 185 -10.58 0.13 6.41
C PRO A 185 -9.60 0.47 5.29
N ALA A 186 -9.07 1.68 5.32
CA ALA A 186 -8.35 2.24 4.18
C ALA A 186 -7.12 3.11 4.53
N ILE A 187 -6.06 2.92 3.75
CA ILE A 187 -4.95 3.87 3.61
C ILE A 187 -5.14 4.60 2.28
N VAL A 188 -5.24 5.94 2.32
CA VAL A 188 -5.62 6.76 1.16
C VAL A 188 -4.72 7.98 1.02
N THR A 189 -4.35 8.35 -0.21
CA THR A 189 -3.65 9.61 -0.49
C THR A 189 -4.64 10.67 -0.99
N GLN A 190 -4.93 11.70 -0.21
CA GLN A 190 -5.79 12.80 -0.66
C GLN A 190 -5.23 13.51 -1.90
N GLY A 191 -6.13 13.95 -2.78
CA GLY A 191 -5.79 14.59 -4.05
C GLY A 191 -5.30 13.60 -5.11
N ARG A 192 -4.48 14.10 -6.04
CA ARG A 192 -4.06 13.37 -7.26
C ARG A 192 -2.80 12.52 -7.10
N LYS A 193 -2.03 12.78 -6.05
CA LYS A 193 -0.76 12.08 -5.76
C LYS A 193 -1.04 10.65 -5.30
N GLY A 194 -0.10 9.76 -5.57
CA GLY A 194 -0.22 8.33 -5.30
C GLY A 194 0.71 7.55 -6.21
N GLY A 195 0.33 6.32 -6.54
CA GLY A 195 1.04 5.50 -7.51
C GLY A 195 1.37 4.11 -6.98
N SER A 196 1.74 3.23 -7.91
CA SER A 196 2.23 1.89 -7.57
C SER A 196 3.47 1.89 -6.68
N THR A 197 4.33 2.91 -6.78
CA THR A 197 5.50 3.07 -5.89
C THR A 197 5.08 3.40 -4.45
N ILE A 198 3.98 4.12 -4.26
CA ILE A 198 3.42 4.41 -2.94
C ILE A 198 2.76 3.17 -2.34
N VAL A 199 2.04 2.38 -3.13
CA VAL A 199 1.57 1.04 -2.71
C VAL A 199 2.74 0.20 -2.19
N VAL A 200 3.84 0.15 -2.94
CA VAL A 200 5.04 -0.59 -2.57
C VAL A 200 5.65 -0.05 -1.27
N ALA A 201 5.74 1.26 -1.13
CA ALA A 201 6.25 1.91 0.08
C ALA A 201 5.42 1.55 1.31
N ILE A 202 4.09 1.60 1.21
CA ILE A 202 3.17 1.26 2.31
C ILE A 202 3.34 -0.21 2.72
N ILE A 203 3.26 -1.14 1.77
CA ILE A 203 3.37 -2.58 2.06
C ILE A 203 4.74 -2.89 2.66
N ASN A 204 5.83 -2.38 2.07
CA ASN A 204 7.18 -2.62 2.56
C ASN A 204 7.40 -2.02 3.95
N ALA A 205 6.88 -0.83 4.24
CA ALA A 205 6.97 -0.24 5.57
C ALA A 205 6.28 -1.11 6.63
N ILE A 206 5.09 -1.63 6.33
CA ILE A 206 4.33 -2.50 7.24
C ILE A 206 5.12 -3.78 7.55
N ILE A 207 5.58 -4.51 6.53
CA ILE A 207 6.30 -5.77 6.76
C ILE A 207 7.65 -5.57 7.45
N TYR A 208 8.34 -4.44 7.23
CA TYR A 208 9.59 -4.13 7.93
C TYR A 208 9.35 -3.72 9.39
N GLN A 209 8.27 -3.00 9.67
CA GLN A 209 7.91 -2.61 11.04
C GLN A 209 7.48 -3.80 11.90
N LEU A 210 6.93 -4.86 11.29
CA LEU A 210 6.57 -6.09 12.02
C LEU A 210 7.79 -6.81 12.62
N LYS A 211 9.02 -6.55 12.13
CA LYS A 211 10.27 -7.14 12.62
C LYS A 211 10.25 -8.69 12.68
N GLU A 212 9.34 -9.33 11.94
CA GLU A 212 9.18 -10.78 11.93
C GLU A 212 10.29 -11.49 11.12
N VAL A 213 11.07 -10.73 10.33
CA VAL A 213 12.03 -11.29 9.40
C VAL A 213 13.39 -10.60 9.49
N LEU A 214 14.43 -11.39 9.84
CA LEU A 214 15.84 -11.01 9.71
C LEU A 214 16.36 -11.51 8.37
N THR A 215 16.63 -10.60 7.45
CA THR A 215 17.38 -10.95 6.25
C THR A 215 18.86 -10.79 6.53
N GLY A 216 19.63 -11.90 6.51
CA GLY A 216 21.04 -11.91 6.90
C GLY A 216 21.95 -10.97 6.08
N ASP A 217 21.49 -10.55 4.91
CA ASP A 217 22.31 -9.85 3.91
C ASP A 217 22.12 -8.32 3.94
N TYR A 218 21.07 -7.79 4.61
CA TYR A 218 20.85 -6.35 4.82
C TYR A 218 19.71 -6.08 5.81
N VAL A 219 19.76 -4.94 6.51
CA VAL A 219 18.71 -4.49 7.45
C VAL A 219 17.95 -3.34 6.79
N ARG A 220 16.62 -3.45 6.70
CA ARG A 220 15.75 -2.37 6.22
C ARG A 220 15.32 -1.48 7.38
N TYR A 221 15.24 -0.17 7.14
CA TYR A 221 14.79 0.79 8.13
C TYR A 221 13.38 0.48 8.63
N SER A 222 13.25 0.41 9.95
CA SER A 222 11.99 0.40 10.69
C SER A 222 12.09 1.48 11.77
N THR A 223 10.96 2.07 12.13
CA THR A 223 10.93 3.04 13.22
C THR A 223 11.22 2.29 14.54
N PRO A 224 12.11 2.79 15.41
CA PRO A 224 12.34 2.20 16.72
C PRO A 224 11.03 2.12 17.52
N THR A 225 10.80 1.00 18.20
CA THR A 225 9.68 0.91 19.14
C THR A 225 10.03 1.72 20.38
N ASN A 226 9.26 2.76 20.68
CA ASN A 226 9.35 3.50 21.93
C ASN A 226 9.07 2.51 23.08
N LYS A 227 10.14 2.09 23.77
CA LYS A 227 10.07 1.31 25.00
C LYS A 227 10.04 2.22 26.21
#